data_AF-A0A1E8PKI1-F1
#
_entry.id   AF-A0A1E8PKI1-F1
#
_cell.length_a   1.000
_cell.length_b   1.000
_cell.length_c   1.000
_cell.angle_alpha   90.00
_cell.angle_beta   90.00
_cell.angle_gamma   90.00
#
_symmetry.space_group_name_H-M   'P 1'
#
loop_
_entity.id
_entity.type
_entity.pdbx_description
1 polymer ?
#
loop_
_entity_poly.entity_id
_entity_poly.type
_entity_poly.pdbx_seq_one_letter_code
_entity_poly.pdbx_strand_id
1 'polypeptide(L)'
;MRGDYEAAGTWPADAVEITTENHLALLAGQSDGRIIIAGADGMPVLANPAPTPYAQIAVAYLDTVRVIRDQILNRIMGIGFVAMQSGDTATAKSVTTARQALLDITKSPAVLAATDADTLKAAVLATYKSIVAAAPASLRNAFNAEGV
;
A
#
# COMPACT_ATOMS: atom_id res chain seq x y z
N MET A 1 7.74 42.58 -6.55
CA MET A 1 6.96 41.74 -5.60
C MET A 1 6.23 42.61 -4.58
N ARG A 2 6.81 43.06 -3.44
CA ARG A 2 6.04 43.89 -2.45
C ARG A 2 5.42 45.16 -3.07
N GLY A 3 6.21 45.95 -3.79
CA GLY A 3 5.74 47.22 -4.37
C GLY A 3 4.58 47.08 -5.38
N ASP A 4 4.47 45.93 -6.05
CA ASP A 4 3.36 45.66 -6.98
C ASP A 4 2.04 45.42 -6.22
N TYR A 5 2.10 44.74 -5.08
CA TYR A 5 0.93 44.47 -4.22
C TYR A 5 0.48 45.71 -3.43
N GLU A 6 1.44 46.54 -2.98
CA GLU A 6 1.16 47.82 -2.33
C GLU A 6 0.50 48.81 -3.30
N ALA A 7 1.03 48.95 -4.53
CA ALA A 7 0.44 49.79 -5.57
C ALA A 7 -0.99 49.34 -5.95
N ALA A 8 -1.27 48.03 -5.88
CA ALA A 8 -2.59 47.46 -6.09
C ALA A 8 -3.52 47.55 -4.86
N GLY A 9 -3.05 48.03 -3.70
CA GLY A 9 -3.83 48.10 -2.47
C GLY A 9 -4.22 46.73 -1.91
N THR A 10 -3.50 45.68 -2.28
CA THR A 10 -3.80 44.27 -1.89
C THR A 10 -2.79 43.72 -0.88
N TRP A 11 -1.79 44.51 -0.51
CA TRP A 11 -0.85 44.15 0.54
C TRP A 11 -1.55 44.20 1.92
N PRO A 12 -1.56 43.09 2.69
CA PRO A 12 -2.18 43.08 4.02
C PRO A 12 -1.47 44.02 4.98
N ALA A 13 -2.24 44.80 5.75
CA ALA A 13 -1.69 45.72 6.76
C ALA A 13 -1.06 44.97 7.96
N ASP A 14 -1.41 43.71 8.14
CA ASP A 14 -0.95 42.80 9.19
C ASP A 14 0.14 41.82 8.70
N ALA A 15 0.69 42.02 7.51
CA ALA A 15 1.78 41.19 6.99
C ALA A 15 3.04 41.33 7.85
N VAL A 16 3.55 40.20 8.35
CA VAL A 16 4.80 40.13 9.12
C VAL A 16 5.93 39.61 8.24
N GLU A 17 7.03 40.35 8.16
CA GLU A 17 8.22 39.95 7.40
C GLU A 17 9.08 38.94 8.18
N ILE A 18 9.50 37.87 7.52
CA ILE A 18 10.49 36.93 8.06
C ILE A 18 11.89 37.33 7.61
N THR A 19 12.91 36.99 8.41
CA THR A 19 14.30 37.24 8.03
C THR A 19 14.70 36.39 6.82
N THR A 20 15.68 36.87 6.03
CA THR A 20 16.24 36.10 4.91
C THR A 20 16.79 34.75 5.36
N GLU A 21 17.44 34.71 6.53
CA GLU A 21 17.95 33.47 7.12
C GLU A 21 16.82 32.47 7.42
N ASN A 22 15.72 32.92 8.04
CA ASN A 22 14.56 32.08 8.30
C ASN A 22 13.94 31.58 6.99
N HIS A 23 13.80 32.46 6.00
CA HIS A 23 13.30 32.07 4.69
C HIS A 23 14.16 30.96 4.04
N LEU A 24 15.49 31.09 4.06
CA LEU A 24 16.40 30.07 3.54
C LEU A 24 16.31 28.76 4.32
N ALA A 25 16.20 28.82 5.65
CA ALA A 25 16.05 27.64 6.50
C ALA A 25 14.73 26.88 6.20
N LEU A 26 13.62 27.60 5.98
CA LEU A 26 12.34 27.03 5.58
C LEU A 26 12.43 26.30 4.23
N LEU A 27 13.08 26.92 3.23
CA LEU A 27 13.25 26.31 1.91
C LEU A 27 14.16 25.08 1.93
N ALA A 28 15.25 25.13 2.72
CA ALA A 28 16.10 23.96 2.94
C ALA A 28 15.29 22.82 3.55
N GLY A 29 14.51 23.10 4.61
CA GLY A 29 13.70 22.08 5.25
C GLY A 29 12.59 21.51 4.40
N GLN A 30 11.97 22.33 3.55
CA GLN A 30 11.01 21.86 2.56
C GLN A 30 11.66 20.92 1.54
N SER A 31 12.89 21.23 1.10
CA SER A 31 13.67 20.37 0.21
C SER A 31 14.06 19.04 0.87
N ASP A 32 14.20 19.02 2.20
CA ASP A 32 14.39 17.80 2.99
C ASP A 32 13.08 16.99 3.22
N GLY A 33 11.95 17.43 2.65
CA GLY A 33 10.66 16.74 2.74
C GLY A 33 9.77 17.14 3.92
N ARG A 34 10.13 18.20 4.66
CA ARG A 34 9.24 18.80 5.67
C ARG A 34 8.21 19.71 5.00
N ILE A 35 7.16 20.06 5.73
CA ILE A 35 6.15 21.03 5.30
C ILE A 35 6.25 22.30 6.13
N ILE A 36 5.92 23.43 5.51
CA ILE A 36 5.83 24.72 6.19
C ILE A 36 4.39 24.88 6.67
N ILE A 37 4.20 25.08 7.97
CA ILE A 37 2.90 25.33 8.61
C ILE A 37 2.93 26.63 9.41
N ALA A 38 1.76 27.17 9.75
CA ALA A 38 1.68 28.26 10.72
C ALA A 38 1.93 27.73 12.14
N GLY A 39 2.89 28.34 12.83
CA GLY A 39 3.17 28.12 14.25
C GLY A 39 2.09 28.73 15.15
N ALA A 40 2.23 28.53 16.46
CA ALA A 40 1.28 29.06 17.46
C ALA A 40 1.20 30.60 17.48
N ASP A 41 2.25 31.26 17.02
CA ASP A 41 2.39 32.71 16.85
C ASP A 41 2.04 33.19 15.43
N GLY A 42 1.60 32.30 14.55
CA GLY A 42 1.32 32.58 13.15
C GLY A 42 2.56 32.61 12.25
N MET A 43 3.78 32.45 12.82
CA MET A 43 5.01 32.44 12.04
C MET A 43 5.22 31.09 11.34
N PRO A 44 5.82 31.06 10.14
CA PRO A 44 6.07 29.81 9.45
C PRO A 44 7.09 28.95 10.20
N VAL A 45 6.74 27.70 10.45
CA VAL A 45 7.61 26.70 11.08
C VAL A 45 7.64 25.42 10.25
N LEU A 46 8.74 24.66 10.37
CA LEU A 46 8.88 23.36 9.71
C LEU A 46 8.25 22.26 10.57
N ALA A 47 7.41 21.45 9.94
CA ALA A 47 6.82 20.28 10.55
C ALA A 47 7.03 19.05 9.66
N ASN A 48 7.00 17.86 10.27
CA ASN A 48 6.91 16.64 9.48
C ASN A 48 5.51 16.54 8.86
N PRO A 49 5.39 16.07 7.61
CA PRO A 49 4.09 15.75 7.04
C PRO A 49 3.38 14.72 7.92
N ALA A 50 2.05 14.83 8.01
CA ALA A 50 1.25 13.82 8.68
C ALA A 50 1.47 12.45 8.01
N PRO A 51 1.53 11.35 8.79
CA PRO A 51 1.68 10.02 8.21
C PRO A 51 0.49 9.71 7.29
N THR A 52 0.75 8.96 6.21
CA THR A 52 -0.29 8.49 5.31
C THR A 52 -1.36 7.70 6.10
N PRO A 53 -2.65 8.01 5.95
CA PRO A 53 -3.70 7.29 6.66
C PRO A 53 -3.67 5.79 6.34
N TYR A 54 -3.88 4.95 7.36
CA TYR A 54 -3.87 3.49 7.21
C TYR A 54 -4.75 3.00 6.06
N ALA A 55 -5.95 3.55 5.89
CA ALA A 55 -6.87 3.16 4.83
C ALA A 55 -6.24 3.28 3.42
N GLN A 56 -5.42 4.30 3.17
CA GLN A 56 -4.73 4.47 1.89
C GLN A 56 -3.62 3.44 1.72
N ILE A 57 -2.85 3.16 2.78
CA ILE A 57 -1.81 2.12 2.79
C ILE A 57 -2.42 0.74 2.52
N ALA A 58 -3.55 0.44 3.17
CA ALA A 58 -4.25 -0.83 3.04
C ALA A 58 -4.76 -1.06 1.60
N VAL A 59 -5.35 -0.04 0.98
CA VAL A 59 -5.80 -0.10 -0.42
C VAL A 59 -4.63 -0.43 -1.35
N ALA A 60 -3.55 0.36 -1.29
CA ALA A 60 -2.39 0.16 -2.15
C ALA A 60 -1.75 -1.23 -1.98
N TYR A 61 -1.62 -1.69 -0.73
CA TYR A 61 -1.08 -3.01 -0.45
C TYR A 61 -1.99 -4.14 -0.94
N LEU A 62 -3.31 -4.05 -0.71
CA LEU A 62 -4.23 -5.09 -1.18
C LEU A 62 -4.33 -5.15 -2.71
N ASP A 63 -4.08 -4.04 -3.41
CA ASP A 63 -3.96 -4.04 -4.88
C ASP A 63 -2.74 -4.84 -5.36
N THR A 64 -1.59 -4.71 -4.70
CA THR A 64 -0.42 -5.55 -5.05
C THR A 64 -0.68 -7.03 -4.77
N VAL A 65 -1.38 -7.35 -3.67
CA VAL A 65 -1.81 -8.72 -3.35
C VAL A 65 -2.71 -9.28 -4.45
N ARG A 66 -3.63 -8.49 -5.00
CA ARG A 66 -4.51 -8.91 -6.11
C ARG A 66 -3.72 -9.20 -7.38
N VAL A 67 -2.72 -8.38 -7.70
CA VAL A 67 -1.84 -8.61 -8.87
C VAL A 67 -1.07 -9.93 -8.73
N ILE A 68 -0.44 -10.16 -7.57
CA ILE A 68 0.31 -11.40 -7.31
C ILE A 68 -0.63 -12.61 -7.32
N ARG A 69 -1.80 -12.49 -6.69
CA ARG A 69 -2.83 -13.53 -6.70
C ARG A 69 -3.19 -13.92 -8.13
N ASP A 70 -3.43 -12.96 -9.02
CA ASP A 70 -3.85 -13.24 -10.39
C ASP A 70 -2.76 -13.98 -11.19
N GLN A 71 -1.48 -13.70 -10.94
CA GLN A 71 -0.36 -14.48 -11.50
C GLN A 71 -0.38 -15.94 -11.06
N ILE A 72 -0.58 -16.19 -9.75
CA ILE A 72 -0.67 -17.55 -9.21
C ILE A 72 -1.90 -18.27 -9.76
N LEU A 73 -3.05 -17.57 -9.85
CA LEU A 73 -4.28 -18.11 -10.40
C LEU A 73 -4.08 -18.59 -11.85
N ASN A 74 -3.46 -17.77 -12.70
CA ASN A 74 -3.18 -18.14 -14.09
C ASN A 74 -2.31 -19.42 -14.17
N ARG A 75 -1.33 -19.56 -13.28
CA ARG A 75 -0.44 -20.73 -13.25
C ARG A 75 -1.17 -22.00 -12.81
N ILE A 76 -1.98 -21.95 -11.74
CA ILE A 76 -2.70 -23.14 -11.25
C ILE A 76 -3.84 -23.56 -12.18
N MET A 77 -4.44 -22.62 -12.93
CA MET A 77 -5.50 -22.95 -13.89
C MET A 77 -4.98 -23.82 -15.05
N GLY A 78 -3.76 -23.58 -15.53
CA GLY A 78 -3.12 -24.46 -16.52
C GLY A 78 -2.93 -25.89 -16.00
N ILE A 79 -2.50 -26.03 -14.75
CA ILE A 79 -2.36 -27.35 -14.10
C ILE A 79 -3.72 -28.04 -13.97
N GLY A 80 -4.75 -27.29 -13.54
CA GLY A 80 -6.11 -27.82 -13.45
C GLY A 80 -6.65 -28.31 -14.78
N PHE A 81 -6.40 -27.57 -15.87
CA PHE A 81 -6.81 -27.96 -17.20
C PHE A 81 -6.14 -29.26 -17.67
N VAL A 82 -4.83 -29.41 -17.46
CA VAL A 82 -4.10 -30.65 -17.77
C VAL A 82 -4.64 -31.83 -16.95
N ALA A 83 -4.89 -31.61 -15.66
CA ALA A 83 -5.45 -32.63 -14.77
C ALA A 83 -6.84 -33.10 -15.23
N MET A 84 -7.68 -32.19 -15.72
CA MET A 84 -8.98 -32.56 -16.28
C MET A 84 -8.85 -33.40 -17.55
N GLN A 85 -7.90 -33.09 -18.43
CA GLN A 85 -7.66 -33.88 -19.65
C GLN A 85 -7.09 -35.27 -19.37
N SER A 86 -6.27 -35.42 -18.32
CA SER A 86 -5.69 -36.70 -17.93
C SER A 86 -6.61 -37.56 -17.05
N GLY A 87 -7.79 -37.05 -16.68
CA GLY A 87 -8.71 -37.73 -15.74
C GLY A 87 -8.28 -37.64 -14.26
N ASP A 88 -7.28 -36.83 -13.93
CA ASP A 88 -6.86 -36.56 -12.55
C ASP A 88 -7.83 -35.59 -11.85
N THR A 89 -8.96 -36.15 -11.44
CA THR A 89 -10.01 -35.41 -10.72
C THR A 89 -9.56 -34.91 -9.35
N ALA A 90 -8.58 -35.56 -8.72
CA ALA A 90 -8.06 -35.15 -7.42
C ALA A 90 -7.31 -33.83 -7.52
N THR A 91 -6.38 -33.72 -8.48
CA THR A 91 -5.65 -32.46 -8.74
C THR A 91 -6.61 -31.36 -9.21
N ALA A 92 -7.58 -31.66 -10.09
CA ALA A 92 -8.57 -30.67 -10.53
C ALA A 92 -9.40 -30.09 -9.36
N LYS A 93 -9.79 -30.93 -8.40
CA LYS A 93 -10.48 -30.49 -7.17
C LYS A 93 -9.56 -29.63 -6.31
N SER A 94 -8.31 -30.03 -6.12
CA SER A 94 -7.33 -29.25 -5.35
C SER A 94 -7.06 -27.87 -5.96
N VAL A 95 -6.99 -27.75 -7.29
CA VAL A 95 -6.87 -26.46 -7.99
C VAL A 95 -8.08 -25.58 -7.70
N THR A 96 -9.29 -26.15 -7.75
CA THR A 96 -10.53 -25.40 -7.46
C THR A 96 -10.55 -24.88 -6.03
N THR A 97 -10.14 -25.70 -5.06
CA THR A 97 -10.03 -25.30 -3.65
C THR A 97 -8.97 -24.21 -3.45
N ALA A 98 -7.78 -24.37 -4.02
CA ALA A 98 -6.71 -23.38 -3.94
C ALA A 98 -7.10 -22.05 -4.58
N ARG A 99 -7.76 -22.08 -5.74
CA ARG A 99 -8.31 -20.90 -6.44
C ARG A 99 -9.26 -20.12 -5.52
N GLN A 100 -10.22 -20.80 -4.89
CA GLN A 100 -11.17 -20.13 -4.01
C GLN A 100 -10.47 -19.51 -2.80
N ALA A 101 -9.56 -20.24 -2.16
CA ALA A 101 -8.82 -19.72 -1.01
C ALA A 101 -7.96 -18.49 -1.37
N LEU A 102 -7.35 -18.49 -2.56
CA LEU A 102 -6.61 -17.33 -3.07
C LEU A 102 -7.52 -16.13 -3.36
N LEU A 103 -8.72 -16.32 -3.88
CA LEU A 103 -9.69 -15.24 -4.09
C LEU A 103 -10.16 -14.61 -2.76
N ASP A 104 -10.25 -15.41 -1.71
CA ASP A 104 -10.69 -14.98 -0.39
C ASP A 104 -9.56 -14.45 0.49
N ILE A 105 -8.31 -14.44 0.02
CA ILE A 105 -7.15 -14.02 0.82
C ILE A 105 -7.29 -12.59 1.39
N THR A 106 -7.88 -11.67 0.62
CA THR A 106 -8.11 -10.28 1.06
C THR A 106 -9.36 -10.11 1.91
N LYS A 107 -10.11 -11.19 2.15
CA LYS A 107 -11.36 -11.22 2.92
C LYS A 107 -11.23 -12.06 4.18
N SER A 108 -10.05 -12.57 4.48
CA SER A 108 -9.86 -13.36 5.70
C SER A 108 -10.16 -12.49 6.93
N PRO A 109 -10.75 -13.05 8.01
CA PRO A 109 -11.10 -12.26 9.20
C PRO A 109 -9.91 -11.48 9.77
N ALA A 110 -8.70 -12.05 9.74
CA ALA A 110 -7.49 -11.39 10.21
C ALA A 110 -7.11 -10.18 9.34
N VAL A 111 -7.29 -10.26 8.02
CA VAL A 111 -7.04 -9.15 7.10
C VAL A 111 -8.05 -8.03 7.31
N LEU A 112 -9.32 -8.37 7.50
CA LEU A 112 -10.38 -7.38 7.75
C LEU A 112 -10.27 -6.72 9.14
N ALA A 113 -9.69 -7.42 10.12
CA ALA A 113 -9.48 -6.91 11.47
C ALA A 113 -8.21 -6.05 11.63
N ALA A 114 -7.33 -6.01 10.62
CA ALA A 114 -6.09 -5.24 10.71
C ALA A 114 -6.37 -3.72 10.76
N THR A 115 -5.67 -3.03 11.65
CA THR A 115 -5.81 -1.57 11.87
C THR A 115 -4.55 -0.79 11.52
N ASP A 116 -3.49 -1.49 11.11
CA ASP A 116 -2.20 -0.92 10.75
C ASP A 116 -1.53 -1.77 9.66
N ALA A 117 -0.47 -1.22 9.06
CA ALA A 117 0.18 -1.82 7.91
C ALA A 117 0.90 -3.15 8.24
N ASP A 118 1.42 -3.29 9.45
CA ASP A 118 2.22 -4.45 9.83
C ASP A 118 1.32 -5.65 10.14
N THR A 119 0.24 -5.41 10.87
CA THR A 119 -0.79 -6.45 11.12
C THR A 119 -1.47 -6.89 9.84
N LEU A 120 -1.72 -5.97 8.90
CA LEU A 120 -2.27 -6.30 7.57
C LEU A 120 -1.34 -7.22 6.78
N LYS A 121 -0.06 -6.86 6.67
CA LYS A 121 0.95 -7.66 5.95
C LYS A 121 1.11 -9.04 6.59
N ALA A 122 1.17 -9.10 7.92
CA ALA A 122 1.27 -10.36 8.65
C ALA A 122 0.05 -11.25 8.41
N ALA A 123 -1.17 -10.68 8.43
CA ALA A 123 -2.41 -11.41 8.19
C ALA A 123 -2.49 -11.98 6.77
N VAL A 124 -2.12 -11.20 5.75
CA VAL A 124 -2.06 -11.69 4.36
C VAL A 124 -1.02 -12.81 4.24
N LEU A 125 0.19 -12.62 4.77
CA LEU A 125 1.25 -13.62 4.71
C LEU A 125 0.87 -14.92 5.43
N ALA A 126 0.25 -14.83 6.60
CA ALA A 126 -0.23 -16.00 7.34
C ALA A 126 -1.35 -16.75 6.59
N THR A 127 -2.27 -16.01 5.95
CA THR A 127 -3.32 -16.59 5.12
C THR A 127 -2.71 -17.29 3.90
N TYR A 128 -1.75 -16.64 3.23
CA TYR A 128 -1.01 -17.21 2.10
C TYR A 128 -0.30 -18.51 2.48
N LYS A 129 0.48 -18.51 3.58
CA LYS A 129 1.19 -19.69 4.08
C LYS A 129 0.25 -20.85 4.37
N SER A 130 -0.92 -20.58 4.95
CA SER A 130 -1.95 -21.59 5.19
C SER A 130 -2.48 -22.21 3.90
N ILE A 131 -2.69 -21.40 2.86
CA ILE A 131 -3.11 -21.88 1.52
C ILE A 131 -2.05 -22.79 0.92
N VAL A 132 -0.77 -22.38 0.96
CA VAL A 132 0.36 -23.17 0.43
C VAL A 132 0.52 -24.49 1.19
N ALA A 133 0.38 -24.46 2.53
CA ALA A 133 0.47 -25.66 3.36
C ALA A 133 -0.65 -26.66 3.06
N ALA A 134 -1.88 -26.17 2.83
CA ALA A 134 -3.03 -26.98 2.47
C ALA A 134 -2.99 -27.50 1.01
N ALA A 135 -2.18 -26.87 0.14
CA ALA A 135 -2.04 -27.31 -1.24
C ALA A 135 -1.27 -28.65 -1.35
N PRO A 136 -1.72 -29.57 -2.21
CA PRO A 136 -0.98 -30.81 -2.50
C PRO A 136 0.38 -30.50 -3.11
N ALA A 137 1.32 -31.43 -2.98
CA ALA A 137 2.69 -31.27 -3.48
C ALA A 137 2.75 -30.92 -4.98
N SER A 138 1.83 -31.45 -5.79
CA SER A 138 1.69 -31.16 -7.22
C SER A 138 1.43 -29.68 -7.52
N LEU A 139 0.83 -28.93 -6.59
CA LEU A 139 0.53 -27.51 -6.75
C LEU A 139 1.56 -26.58 -6.09
N ARG A 140 2.38 -27.06 -5.15
CA ARG A 140 3.32 -26.20 -4.41
C ARG A 140 4.31 -25.47 -5.30
N ASN A 141 4.77 -26.10 -6.39
CA ASN A 141 5.65 -25.45 -7.37
C ASN A 141 4.99 -24.28 -8.13
N ALA A 142 3.65 -24.21 -8.14
CA ALA A 142 2.94 -23.08 -8.70
C ALA A 142 2.87 -21.87 -7.76
N PHE A 143 3.10 -22.07 -6.45
CA PHE A 143 3.17 -21.01 -5.44
C PHE A 143 4.60 -20.46 -5.25
N ASN A 144 5.62 -21.12 -5.83
CA ASN A 144 7.03 -20.72 -5.70
C ASN A 144 7.51 -19.74 -6.78
N ALA A 145 6.61 -19.04 -7.48
CA ALA A 145 7.02 -17.97 -8.38
C ALA A 145 7.68 -16.86 -7.55
N GLU A 146 8.90 -16.48 -7.94
CA GLU A 146 9.83 -15.59 -7.24
C GLU A 146 9.18 -14.33 -6.66
N GLY A 147 9.45 -14.05 -5.38
CA GLY A 147 9.43 -12.71 -4.80
C GLY A 147 8.29 -12.35 -3.84
N VAL A 148 8.36 -12.84 -2.59
CA VAL A 148 8.33 -12.01 -1.36
C VAL A 148 9.26 -12.65 -0.33
#